data_AF-A0A0F0IN77-F1
#
_entry.id   AF-A0A0F0IN77-F1
#
_cell.length_a   1.000
_cell.length_b   1.000
_cell.length_c   1.000
_cell.angle_alpha   90.00
_cell.angle_beta   90.00
_cell.angle_gamma   90.00
#
_symmetry.space_group_name_H-M   'P 1'
#
loop_
_entity.id
_entity.type
_entity.pdbx_description
1 polymer ?
#
loop_
_entity_poly.entity_id
_entity_poly.type
_entity_poly.pdbx_seq_one_letter_code
_entity_poly.pdbx_strand_id
1 'polypeptide(L)'
;MLDFMDYIQLAFAEGTNWNRDNSYSSLTATAQSLLEFSTPERLRVHLSSLSTPNFATSYTLGTVGLIDGSVSYLYSTVPFTNTPSRSALIPLRKLSPGYRQVTPPVAPIEDWNLDPILDNPQNVQPSFASKPTLLHATLHLPPPTTLNALFLRRISPTMHLTLAVCSTRGPPLSKSAPQASLLTQLSHDTGKYSNEYLFSTDNALFGWRGLWNFGPDPRSATDTAASRLSLLSAGAEAYYSPVSSLIGMSTGLRFSTLPAATDVPASTATGSATANQSTPISTFPYTLTLTLTPLTGSLSTTYSLRASPNLAFSSRFGFNVYSWESEMVAGCELWRKSRKQDDGLEWARRKMRASEPLSLPSLPAELKERQEEEEATDSVLKIRVDQSWNVRVLWEGRVKELLVSAGVGLGPSSFSSSSWAAATAGSGQSSGGGVPSYWRGVGVSVLYSS
;
A
#
# COMPACT_ATOMS: atom_id res chain seq x y z
N MET A 1 6.56 1.47 6.53
CA MET A 1 6.33 0.04 6.33
C MET A 1 4.92 -0.27 6.79
N LEU A 2 4.18 -1.14 6.11
CA LEU A 2 2.88 -1.63 6.61
C LEU A 2 3.08 -2.35 7.95
N ASP A 3 2.13 -2.20 8.86
CA ASP A 3 2.11 -3.00 10.08
C ASP A 3 1.75 -4.46 9.72
N PHE A 4 2.15 -5.40 10.58
CA PHE A 4 1.88 -6.81 10.36
C PHE A 4 0.37 -7.09 10.24
N MET A 5 -0.45 -6.35 11.00
CA MET A 5 -1.89 -6.54 10.99
C MET A 5 -2.53 -6.03 9.68
N ASP A 6 -2.00 -4.96 9.10
CA ASP A 6 -2.41 -4.48 7.78
C ASP A 6 -1.97 -5.46 6.69
N TYR A 7 -0.77 -6.03 6.81
CA TYR A 7 -0.30 -7.09 5.91
C TYR A 7 -1.23 -8.30 5.90
N ILE A 8 -1.71 -8.75 7.07
CA ILE A 8 -2.67 -9.85 7.16
C ILE A 8 -4.02 -9.46 6.55
N GLN A 9 -4.49 -8.22 6.71
CA GLN A 9 -5.71 -7.76 6.05
C GLN A 9 -5.57 -7.76 4.52
N LEU A 10 -4.39 -7.40 4.00
CA LEU A 10 -4.10 -7.51 2.56
C LEU A 10 -4.07 -8.98 2.12
N ALA A 11 -3.44 -9.86 2.89
CA ALA A 11 -3.44 -11.28 2.65
C ALA A 11 -4.85 -11.88 2.66
N PHE A 12 -5.75 -11.38 3.52
CA PHE A 12 -7.15 -11.76 3.54
C PHE A 12 -7.90 -11.29 2.29
N ALA A 13 -7.66 -10.05 1.86
CA ALA A 13 -8.23 -9.53 0.61
C ALA A 13 -7.74 -10.34 -0.61
N GLU A 14 -6.45 -10.70 -0.65
CA GLU A 14 -5.87 -11.57 -1.68
C GLU A 14 -6.48 -12.99 -1.62
N GLY A 15 -6.54 -13.59 -0.44
CA GLY A 15 -7.09 -14.95 -0.24
C GLY A 15 -8.58 -15.06 -0.53
N THR A 16 -9.31 -13.95 -0.44
CA THR A 16 -10.72 -13.88 -0.86
C THR A 16 -10.89 -13.43 -2.32
N ASN A 17 -9.82 -13.16 -3.08
CA ASN A 17 -9.90 -12.60 -4.43
C ASN A 17 -10.70 -11.28 -4.50
N TRP A 18 -10.58 -10.42 -3.47
CA TRP A 18 -11.19 -9.09 -3.49
C TRP A 18 -10.29 -8.08 -4.21
N ASN A 19 -10.79 -7.47 -5.27
CA ASN A 19 -9.99 -6.51 -6.05
C ASN A 19 -9.93 -5.14 -5.37
N ARG A 20 -8.89 -4.91 -4.57
CA ARG A 20 -8.67 -3.62 -3.89
C ARG A 20 -8.51 -2.43 -4.85
N ASP A 21 -7.94 -2.63 -6.04
CA ASP A 21 -7.64 -1.53 -6.99
C ASP A 21 -8.89 -0.99 -7.71
N ASN A 22 -10.00 -1.70 -7.57
CA ASN A 22 -11.30 -1.32 -8.11
C ASN A 22 -12.17 -0.61 -7.07
N SER A 23 -11.57 0.32 -6.33
CA SER A 23 -12.28 1.16 -5.36
C SER A 23 -11.96 2.62 -5.63
N TYR A 24 -12.92 3.51 -5.37
CA TYR A 24 -12.65 4.95 -5.50
C TYR A 24 -11.58 5.41 -4.48
N SER A 25 -11.57 4.82 -3.29
CA SER A 25 -10.57 5.08 -2.25
C SER A 25 -9.13 4.74 -2.69
N SER A 26 -8.96 3.77 -3.60
CA SER A 26 -7.65 3.41 -4.15
C SER A 26 -7.27 4.14 -5.43
N LEU A 27 -8.07 5.11 -5.90
CA LEU A 27 -7.82 5.82 -7.16
C LEU A 27 -6.41 6.43 -7.21
N THR A 28 -5.98 7.04 -6.11
CA THR A 28 -4.66 7.69 -5.93
C THR A 28 -3.69 6.85 -5.10
N ALA A 29 -3.97 5.56 -4.84
CA ALA A 29 -3.16 4.73 -3.93
C ALA A 29 -1.69 4.60 -4.36
N THR A 30 -1.41 4.54 -5.66
CA THR A 30 -0.04 4.45 -6.20
C THR A 30 0.75 5.72 -5.95
N ALA A 31 0.14 6.86 -6.22
CA ALA A 31 0.68 8.18 -5.93
C ALA A 31 0.95 8.36 -4.43
N GLN A 32 -0.04 8.02 -3.60
CA GLN A 32 0.03 8.13 -2.16
C GLN A 32 1.14 7.24 -1.58
N SER A 33 1.27 6.01 -2.07
CA SER A 33 2.32 5.08 -1.64
C SER A 33 3.74 5.58 -1.94
N LEU A 34 3.92 6.31 -3.04
CA LEU A 34 5.22 6.84 -3.48
C LEU A 34 5.55 8.21 -2.87
N LEU A 35 4.54 9.07 -2.66
CA LEU A 35 4.73 10.46 -2.24
C LEU A 35 4.41 10.70 -0.76
N GLU A 36 3.51 9.91 -0.18
CA GLU A 36 2.99 10.08 1.17
C GLU A 36 3.33 8.87 2.04
N PHE A 37 4.63 8.60 2.18
CA PHE A 37 5.10 7.66 3.19
C PHE A 37 5.33 8.36 4.54
N SER A 38 4.95 7.67 5.60
CA SER A 38 5.27 8.08 6.97
C SER A 38 6.71 7.71 7.30
N THR A 39 7.52 8.71 7.65
CA THR A 39 8.86 8.48 8.20
C THR A 39 8.74 8.26 9.70
N PRO A 40 9.28 7.16 10.26
CA PRO A 40 9.34 7.03 11.72
C PRO A 40 10.15 8.21 12.29
N GLU A 41 9.62 8.86 13.33
CA GLU A 41 10.29 9.99 13.99
C GLU A 41 11.09 9.55 15.23
N ARG A 42 10.86 8.32 15.72
CA ARG A 42 11.45 7.78 16.95
C ARG A 42 11.62 6.26 16.85
N LEU A 43 12.11 5.64 17.93
CA LEU A 43 12.23 4.20 18.04
C LEU A 43 10.86 3.55 18.29
N ARG A 44 10.47 2.62 17.42
CA ARG A 44 9.31 1.74 17.59
C ARG A 44 9.69 0.29 17.33
N VAL A 45 9.22 -0.61 18.17
CA VAL A 45 9.41 -2.05 18.04
C VAL A 45 8.05 -2.71 17.86
N HIS A 46 7.90 -3.48 16.79
CA HIS A 46 6.72 -4.29 16.50
C HIS A 46 7.11 -5.76 16.68
N LEU A 47 6.42 -6.45 17.58
CA LEU A 47 6.58 -7.87 17.83
C LEU A 47 5.28 -8.57 17.46
N SER A 48 5.25 -9.24 16.32
CA SER A 48 4.09 -9.95 15.84
C SER A 48 4.31 -11.47 15.80
N SER A 49 3.22 -12.22 15.89
CA SER A 49 3.24 -13.66 15.81
C SER A 49 1.92 -14.18 15.24
N LEU A 50 2.01 -15.14 14.34
CA LEU A 50 0.87 -15.90 13.85
C LEU A 50 0.77 -17.22 14.63
N SER A 51 0.10 -17.20 15.80
CA SER A 51 0.06 -18.37 16.69
C SER A 51 -0.72 -19.55 16.10
N THR A 52 -1.74 -19.27 15.28
CA THR A 52 -2.42 -20.29 14.46
C THR A 52 -2.69 -19.71 13.07
N PRO A 53 -2.94 -20.53 12.03
CA PRO A 53 -3.28 -20.02 10.69
C PRO A 53 -4.50 -19.09 10.66
N ASN A 54 -5.31 -19.08 11.71
CA ASN A 54 -6.51 -18.26 11.83
C ASN A 54 -6.37 -17.11 12.84
N PHE A 55 -5.28 -17.05 13.60
CA PHE A 55 -5.13 -16.14 14.74
C PHE A 55 -3.75 -15.51 14.78
N ALA A 56 -3.73 -14.18 14.76
CA ALA A 56 -2.54 -13.35 14.83
C ALA A 56 -2.56 -12.41 16.03
N THR A 57 -1.40 -12.21 16.62
CA THR A 57 -1.15 -11.26 17.71
C THR A 57 -0.05 -10.29 17.32
N SER A 58 -0.19 -9.02 17.67
CA SER A 58 0.86 -8.02 17.48
C SER A 58 0.98 -7.14 18.73
N TYR A 59 2.21 -6.88 19.14
CA TYR A 59 2.57 -6.00 20.24
C TYR A 59 3.43 -4.87 19.66
N THR A 60 3.01 -3.62 19.87
CA THR A 60 3.83 -2.47 19.51
C THR A 60 4.33 -1.81 20.78
N LEU A 61 5.59 -1.37 20.76
CA LEU A 61 6.24 -0.65 21.85
C LEU A 61 6.98 0.54 21.25
N GLY A 62 6.67 1.74 21.73
CA GLY A 62 7.25 3.01 21.28
C GLY A 62 7.79 3.83 22.45
N THR A 63 8.81 4.64 22.18
CA THR A 63 9.52 5.44 23.20
C THR A 63 8.97 6.86 23.36
N VAL A 64 7.67 7.10 23.13
CA VAL A 64 7.09 8.46 23.17
C VAL A 64 6.68 8.86 24.59
N GLY A 65 7.56 9.54 25.33
CA GLY A 65 7.24 10.20 26.61
C GLY A 65 7.13 9.24 27.81
N LEU A 66 6.21 8.29 27.75
CA LEU A 66 6.13 7.06 28.54
C LEU A 66 6.12 5.87 27.56
N ILE A 67 6.33 4.63 28.03
CA ILE A 67 6.25 3.45 27.16
C ILE A 67 4.84 3.40 26.56
N ASP A 68 4.73 3.81 25.30
CA ASP A 68 3.51 3.73 24.50
C ASP A 68 3.47 2.34 23.88
N GLY A 69 2.33 1.69 23.91
CA GLY A 69 2.22 0.35 23.38
C GLY A 69 0.82 -0.02 22.97
N SER A 70 0.71 -0.90 21.98
CA SER A 70 -0.57 -1.45 21.57
C SER A 70 -0.53 -2.95 21.55
N VAL A 71 -1.64 -3.56 21.95
CA VAL A 71 -1.87 -5.00 21.83
C VAL A 71 -2.96 -5.21 20.80
N SER A 72 -2.66 -5.97 19.76
CA SER A 72 -3.57 -6.21 18.65
C SER A 72 -3.84 -7.70 18.51
N TYR A 73 -5.11 -8.05 18.35
CA TYR A 73 -5.60 -9.39 18.10
C TYR A 73 -6.33 -9.44 16.77
N LEU A 74 -6.06 -10.44 15.95
CA LEU A 74 -6.78 -10.67 14.71
C LEU A 74 -7.18 -12.13 14.60
N TYR A 75 -8.44 -12.36 14.28
CA TYR A 75 -9.03 -13.65 13.98
C TYR A 75 -9.58 -13.64 12.55
N SER A 76 -9.30 -14.69 11.79
CA SER A 76 -9.81 -14.88 10.43
C SER A 76 -10.41 -16.28 10.32
N THR A 77 -11.53 -16.39 9.61
CA THR A 77 -12.10 -17.70 9.26
C THR A 77 -11.38 -18.35 8.08
N VAL A 78 -10.68 -17.56 7.28
CA VAL A 78 -9.85 -18.05 6.16
C VAL A 78 -8.44 -18.30 6.70
N PRO A 79 -7.91 -19.53 6.58
CA PRO A 79 -6.60 -19.89 7.08
C PRO A 79 -5.49 -19.32 6.19
N PHE A 80 -4.51 -18.69 6.83
CA PHE A 80 -3.34 -18.06 6.23
C PHE A 80 -2.22 -19.06 5.94
N THR A 81 -2.51 -20.18 5.25
CA THR A 81 -1.52 -21.25 5.00
C THR A 81 -0.48 -20.89 3.94
N ASN A 82 -0.85 -20.06 2.96
CA ASN A 82 0.01 -19.68 1.84
C ASN A 82 0.70 -18.32 2.02
N THR A 83 0.53 -17.69 3.18
CA THR A 83 1.10 -16.37 3.48
C THR A 83 2.16 -16.51 4.55
N PRO A 84 3.44 -16.21 4.24
CA PRO A 84 4.53 -16.35 5.21
C PRO A 84 4.32 -15.42 6.41
N SER A 85 4.37 -15.96 7.63
CA SER A 85 4.29 -15.18 8.88
C SER A 85 5.65 -14.71 9.38
N ARG A 86 6.70 -15.49 9.08
CA ARG A 86 8.07 -15.24 9.55
C ARG A 86 8.66 -14.06 8.80
N SER A 87 9.17 -13.07 9.51
CA SER A 87 9.81 -11.86 8.96
C SER A 87 10.90 -12.12 7.92
N ALA A 88 11.61 -13.24 8.04
CA ALA A 88 12.62 -13.70 7.08
C ALA A 88 12.04 -14.11 5.72
N LEU A 89 10.78 -14.57 5.70
CA LEU A 89 10.10 -15.07 4.50
C LEU A 89 9.11 -14.07 3.91
N ILE A 90 8.66 -13.05 4.66
CA ILE A 90 7.68 -12.06 4.17
C ILE A 90 8.30 -11.21 3.04
N PRO A 91 7.78 -11.25 1.80
CA PRO A 91 8.32 -10.44 0.71
C PRO A 91 8.22 -8.95 1.02
N LEU A 92 9.36 -8.23 0.98
CA LEU A 92 9.41 -6.80 1.31
C LEU A 92 8.50 -5.96 0.39
N ARG A 93 8.32 -6.39 -0.87
CA ARG A 93 7.39 -5.79 -1.85
C ARG A 93 5.94 -5.77 -1.41
N LYS A 94 5.51 -6.71 -0.55
CA LYS A 94 4.16 -6.71 0.02
C LYS A 94 4.04 -5.81 1.27
N LEU A 95 5.15 -5.59 1.98
CA LEU A 95 5.18 -4.77 3.21
C LEU A 95 5.43 -3.29 2.95
N SER A 96 6.21 -2.95 1.94
CA SER A 96 6.43 -1.56 1.54
C SER A 96 5.41 -1.19 0.46
N PRO A 97 4.44 -0.29 0.73
CA PRO A 97 3.53 0.18 -0.31
C PRO A 97 4.34 0.91 -1.38
N GLY A 98 4.35 0.39 -2.60
CA GLY A 98 5.11 0.96 -3.71
C GLY A 98 4.24 1.18 -4.93
N TYR A 99 4.88 1.32 -6.09
CA TYR A 99 4.14 1.31 -7.35
C TYR A 99 3.42 -0.03 -7.57
N ARG A 100 2.09 0.00 -7.60
CA ARG A 100 1.23 -1.14 -7.96
C ARG A 100 0.65 -0.91 -9.34
N GLN A 101 0.91 -1.83 -10.26
CA GLN A 101 0.26 -1.81 -11.57
C GLN A 101 -1.19 -2.30 -11.40
N VAL A 102 -2.14 -1.49 -11.86
CA VAL A 102 -3.57 -1.83 -11.80
C VAL A 102 -3.85 -3.04 -12.68
N THR A 103 -4.46 -4.06 -12.11
CA THR A 103 -4.90 -5.26 -12.85
C THR A 103 -6.22 -4.98 -13.58
N PRO A 104 -6.47 -5.65 -14.72
CA PRO A 104 -7.76 -5.51 -15.40
C PRO A 104 -8.91 -5.91 -14.46
N PRO A 105 -10.09 -5.29 -14.61
CA PRO A 105 -11.26 -5.68 -13.83
C PRO A 105 -11.61 -7.15 -14.08
N VAL A 106 -11.67 -7.94 -13.01
CA VAL A 106 -12.04 -9.36 -13.04
C VAL A 106 -13.52 -9.47 -12.70
N ALA A 107 -14.23 -10.39 -13.36
CA ALA A 107 -15.61 -10.68 -13.00
C ALA A 107 -15.65 -11.29 -11.59
N PRO A 108 -16.60 -10.89 -10.73
CA PRO A 108 -16.81 -11.56 -9.45
C PRO A 108 -17.05 -13.04 -9.69
N ILE A 109 -16.32 -13.90 -8.98
CA ILE A 109 -16.53 -15.35 -9.03
C ILE A 109 -17.85 -15.61 -8.29
N GLU A 110 -18.90 -16.02 -9.02
CA GLU A 110 -20.23 -16.25 -8.45
C GLU A 110 -20.32 -17.56 -7.64
N ASP A 111 -19.29 -18.40 -7.70
CA ASP A 111 -19.22 -19.71 -7.06
C ASP A 111 -18.99 -19.62 -5.54
N TRP A 112 -20.01 -19.15 -4.80
CA TRP A 112 -20.12 -19.31 -3.34
C TRP A 112 -21.16 -20.35 -2.92
N ASN A 113 -21.85 -20.98 -3.86
CA ASN A 113 -22.98 -21.86 -3.59
C ASN A 113 -22.68 -23.31 -4.01
N LEU A 114 -22.68 -24.23 -3.05
CA LEU A 114 -23.78 -25.20 -2.80
C LEU A 114 -23.78 -26.34 -3.83
N ASP A 115 -22.85 -27.29 -3.65
CA ASP A 115 -23.11 -28.75 -3.64
C ASP A 115 -21.81 -29.56 -3.87
N PRO A 116 -21.20 -30.14 -2.82
CA PRO A 116 -20.41 -31.36 -2.96
C PRO A 116 -21.14 -32.57 -2.37
N ILE A 117 -22.48 -32.52 -2.24
CA ILE A 117 -23.26 -33.61 -1.64
C ILE A 117 -23.78 -34.59 -2.71
N LEU A 118 -23.77 -34.24 -3.99
CA LEU A 118 -24.34 -35.11 -5.04
C LEU A 118 -23.35 -35.77 -6.00
N ASP A 119 -22.06 -35.40 -6.06
CA ASP A 119 -21.20 -35.89 -7.17
C ASP A 119 -19.86 -36.55 -6.84
N ASN A 120 -19.33 -36.55 -5.60
CA ASN A 120 -18.23 -37.48 -5.27
C ASN A 120 -17.90 -37.54 -3.76
N PRO A 121 -18.05 -38.69 -3.07
CA PRO A 121 -17.76 -38.79 -1.64
C PRO A 121 -16.26 -38.96 -1.29
N GLN A 122 -15.33 -38.90 -2.25
CA GLN A 122 -13.94 -39.34 -2.00
C GLN A 122 -12.83 -38.28 -2.10
N ASN A 123 -13.12 -36.98 -2.32
CA ASN A 123 -12.04 -35.98 -2.29
C ASN A 123 -12.50 -34.53 -2.03
N VAL A 124 -13.38 -34.32 -1.04
CA VAL A 124 -13.86 -32.99 -0.69
C VAL A 124 -12.95 -32.38 0.38
N GLN A 125 -12.00 -31.53 -0.06
CA GLN A 125 -11.44 -30.51 0.83
C GLN A 125 -12.61 -29.64 1.33
N PRO A 126 -12.66 -29.25 2.63
CA PRO A 126 -13.76 -28.47 3.16
C PRO A 126 -13.77 -27.08 2.52
N SER A 127 -14.56 -26.91 1.46
CA SER A 127 -14.89 -25.60 0.91
C SER A 127 -15.70 -24.83 1.96
N PHE A 128 -15.36 -23.56 2.15
CA PHE A 128 -15.87 -22.71 3.24
C PHE A 128 -17.41 -22.62 3.22
N ALA A 129 -18.07 -23.46 4.00
CA ALA A 129 -19.51 -23.31 4.29
C ALA A 129 -19.80 -21.99 5.04
N SER A 130 -18.78 -21.40 5.67
CA SER A 130 -18.87 -20.13 6.39
C SER A 130 -18.41 -18.96 5.52
N LYS A 131 -19.24 -17.90 5.49
CA LYS A 131 -18.89 -16.63 4.84
C LYS A 131 -17.57 -16.10 5.40
N PRO A 132 -16.58 -15.72 4.56
CA PRO A 132 -15.31 -15.20 5.04
C PRO A 132 -15.49 -13.99 5.96
N THR A 133 -14.92 -14.08 7.17
CA THR A 133 -14.91 -13.00 8.15
C THR A 133 -13.51 -12.80 8.74
N LEU A 134 -13.20 -11.54 9.03
CA LEU A 134 -11.99 -11.12 9.72
C LEU A 134 -12.40 -10.17 10.85
N LEU A 135 -11.93 -10.46 12.05
CA LEU A 135 -12.08 -9.66 13.25
C LEU A 135 -10.69 -9.17 13.65
N HIS A 136 -10.53 -7.87 13.83
CA HIS A 136 -9.29 -7.26 14.26
C HIS A 136 -9.61 -6.30 15.40
N ALA A 137 -8.85 -6.32 16.48
CA ALA A 137 -8.99 -5.39 17.59
C ALA A 137 -7.61 -4.93 18.05
N THR A 138 -7.40 -3.63 18.20
CA THR A 138 -6.20 -3.02 18.77
C THR A 138 -6.57 -2.24 20.03
N LEU A 139 -5.86 -2.50 21.11
CA LEU A 139 -5.95 -1.75 22.35
C LEU A 139 -4.66 -0.96 22.52
N HIS A 140 -4.75 0.36 22.55
CA HIS A 140 -3.64 1.27 22.81
C HIS A 140 -3.58 1.63 24.30
N LEU A 141 -2.39 1.57 24.86
CA LEU A 141 -2.01 1.85 26.25
C LEU A 141 -0.76 2.76 26.20
N PRO A 142 -0.52 3.75 27.08
CA PRO A 142 -1.16 4.13 28.35
C PRO A 142 -2.33 5.14 28.18
N PRO A 143 -2.99 5.62 29.25
CA PRO A 143 -4.17 6.48 29.14
C PRO A 143 -3.94 7.76 28.33
N PRO A 144 -4.89 8.19 27.47
CA PRO A 144 -6.24 7.63 27.27
C PRO A 144 -6.21 6.29 26.52
N THR A 145 -6.85 5.26 27.11
CA THR A 145 -6.90 3.93 26.52
C THR A 145 -7.88 3.95 25.36
N THR A 146 -7.42 3.64 24.15
CA THR A 146 -8.27 3.59 22.96
C THR A 146 -8.37 2.16 22.46
N LEU A 147 -9.59 1.72 22.20
CA LEU A 147 -9.90 0.43 21.61
C LEU A 147 -10.40 0.68 20.19
N ASN A 148 -9.67 0.18 19.20
CA ASN A 148 -10.13 0.12 17.83
C ASN A 148 -10.50 -1.33 17.52
N ALA A 149 -11.64 -1.56 16.90
CA ALA A 149 -12.05 -2.86 16.41
C ALA A 149 -12.50 -2.73 14.96
N LEU A 150 -12.07 -3.65 14.12
CA LEU A 150 -12.45 -3.76 12.72
C LEU A 150 -13.06 -5.14 12.53
N PHE A 151 -14.33 -5.17 12.14
CA PHE A 151 -15.03 -6.37 11.71
C PHE A 151 -15.26 -6.29 10.21
N LEU A 152 -14.81 -7.31 9.51
CA LEU A 152 -14.81 -7.40 8.08
C LEU A 152 -15.50 -8.69 7.68
N ARG A 153 -16.51 -8.60 6.83
CA ARG A 153 -17.33 -9.74 6.43
C ARG A 153 -17.73 -9.65 4.98
N ARG A 154 -17.48 -10.71 4.24
CA ARG A 154 -18.05 -10.87 2.89
C ARG A 154 -19.48 -11.38 3.01
N ILE A 155 -20.45 -10.56 2.61
CA ILE A 155 -21.88 -10.92 2.68
C ILE A 155 -22.27 -11.72 1.44
N SER A 156 -21.75 -11.33 0.29
CA SER A 156 -21.99 -11.91 -1.03
C SER A 156 -20.70 -11.88 -1.88
N PRO A 157 -20.65 -12.61 -3.01
CA PRO A 157 -19.58 -12.51 -3.98
C PRO A 157 -19.18 -11.09 -4.36
N THR A 158 -20.16 -10.22 -4.53
CA THR A 158 -19.93 -8.83 -4.95
C THR A 158 -19.90 -7.86 -3.78
N MET A 159 -20.27 -8.29 -2.59
CA MET A 159 -20.60 -7.40 -1.47
C MET A 159 -19.78 -7.70 -0.22
N HIS A 160 -19.10 -6.67 0.25
CA HIS A 160 -18.22 -6.72 1.41
C HIS A 160 -18.64 -5.63 2.40
N LEU A 161 -18.78 -6.02 3.68
CA LEU A 161 -19.13 -5.15 4.80
C LEU A 161 -17.92 -4.99 5.73
N THR A 162 -17.58 -3.75 6.05
CA THR A 162 -16.54 -3.39 7.01
C THR A 162 -17.15 -2.50 8.08
N LEU A 163 -17.01 -2.88 9.35
CA LEU A 163 -17.41 -2.12 10.52
C LEU A 163 -16.15 -1.76 11.31
N ALA A 164 -15.86 -0.48 11.46
CA ALA A 164 -14.78 0.02 12.31
C ALA A 164 -15.39 0.71 13.53
N VAL A 165 -15.00 0.28 14.72
CA VAL A 165 -15.42 0.82 16.01
C VAL A 165 -14.20 1.41 16.68
N CYS A 166 -14.28 2.66 17.12
CA CYS A 166 -13.25 3.31 17.92
C CYS A 166 -13.88 3.75 19.22
N SER A 167 -13.38 3.27 20.36
CA SER A 167 -13.82 3.69 21.68
C SER A 167 -12.64 4.23 22.47
N THR A 168 -12.80 5.39 23.08
CA THR A 168 -11.76 6.04 23.87
C THR A 168 -12.22 6.19 25.30
N ARG A 169 -11.38 5.78 26.24
CA ARG A 169 -11.63 5.92 27.69
C ARG A 169 -10.50 6.77 28.30
N GLY A 170 -10.87 7.97 28.75
CA GLY A 170 -9.97 8.94 29.36
C GLY A 170 -10.67 10.28 29.61
N PRO A 171 -10.01 11.26 30.25
CA PRO A 171 -10.54 12.61 30.33
C PRO A 171 -10.84 13.11 28.91
N PRO A 172 -12.05 13.61 28.64
CA PRO A 172 -12.43 13.98 27.28
C PRO A 172 -11.46 15.06 26.77
N LEU A 173 -10.73 14.77 25.68
CA LEU A 173 -9.87 15.76 25.01
C LEU A 173 -10.68 16.96 24.51
N SER A 174 -12.00 16.78 24.32
CA SER A 174 -12.96 17.84 24.00
C SER A 174 -14.34 17.48 24.54
N LYS A 175 -15.09 18.49 25.02
CA LYS A 175 -16.49 18.33 25.49
C LYS A 175 -17.45 17.84 24.39
N SER A 176 -17.04 17.92 23.12
CA SER A 176 -17.90 17.63 21.96
C SER A 176 -17.58 16.31 21.26
N ALA A 177 -16.50 15.60 21.62
CA ALA A 177 -16.13 14.35 20.95
C ALA A 177 -16.85 13.16 21.60
N PRO A 178 -17.55 12.30 20.84
CA PRO A 178 -18.17 11.11 21.41
C PRO A 178 -17.10 10.13 21.90
N GLN A 179 -17.40 9.46 23.01
CA GLN A 179 -16.50 8.46 23.61
C GLN A 179 -16.39 7.18 22.76
N ALA A 180 -17.34 6.95 21.86
CA ALA A 180 -17.31 5.85 20.91
C ALA A 180 -17.86 6.31 19.56
N SER A 181 -17.19 5.92 18.48
CA SER A 181 -17.63 6.09 17.11
C SER A 181 -17.63 4.76 16.38
N LEU A 182 -18.66 4.56 15.56
CA LEU A 182 -18.84 3.42 14.67
C LEU A 182 -18.91 3.94 13.23
N LEU A 183 -18.07 3.39 12.36
CA LEU A 183 -18.06 3.60 10.92
C LEU A 183 -18.42 2.28 10.23
N THR A 184 -19.48 2.33 9.43
CA THR A 184 -19.95 1.23 8.59
C THR A 184 -19.65 1.56 7.14
N GLN A 185 -18.94 0.66 6.47
CA GLN A 185 -18.65 0.73 5.04
C GLN A 185 -19.20 -0.51 4.34
N LEU A 186 -19.94 -0.28 3.26
CA LEU A 186 -20.52 -1.33 2.43
C LEU A 186 -20.06 -1.15 0.99
N SER A 187 -19.20 -2.03 0.52
CA SER A 187 -18.66 -2.00 -0.84
C SER A 187 -19.30 -3.07 -1.71
N HIS A 188 -19.78 -2.67 -2.89
CA HIS A 188 -20.35 -3.53 -3.92
C HIS A 188 -19.52 -3.42 -5.19
N ASP A 189 -18.74 -4.46 -5.49
CA ASP A 189 -17.84 -4.54 -6.64
C ASP A 189 -18.37 -5.55 -7.68
N THR A 190 -18.53 -5.07 -8.92
CA THR A 190 -18.94 -5.90 -10.07
C THR A 190 -17.87 -5.96 -11.16
N GLY A 191 -16.67 -5.46 -10.88
CA GLY A 191 -15.60 -5.27 -11.86
C GLY A 191 -15.82 -4.02 -12.71
N LYS A 192 -16.94 -3.93 -13.46
CA LYS A 192 -17.22 -2.76 -14.31
C LYS A 192 -17.49 -1.49 -13.50
N TYR A 193 -18.29 -1.61 -12.45
CA TYR A 193 -18.55 -0.54 -11.51
C TYR A 193 -18.34 -1.03 -10.08
N SER A 194 -17.93 -0.11 -9.21
CA SER A 194 -17.72 -0.34 -7.80
C SER A 194 -18.36 0.80 -7.01
N ASN A 195 -19.30 0.46 -6.14
CA ASN A 195 -20.04 1.41 -5.31
C ASN A 195 -19.71 1.17 -3.84
N GLU A 196 -19.39 2.22 -3.09
CA GLU A 196 -19.17 2.16 -1.65
C GLU A 196 -20.15 3.10 -0.95
N TYR A 197 -20.83 2.58 0.07
CA TYR A 197 -21.69 3.35 0.96
C TYR A 197 -21.03 3.43 2.33
N LEU A 198 -21.00 4.63 2.91
CA LEU A 198 -20.35 4.93 4.18
C LEU A 198 -21.38 5.53 5.13
N PHE A 199 -21.36 5.08 6.38
CA PHE A 199 -22.16 5.64 7.44
C PHE A 199 -21.31 5.76 8.70
N SER A 200 -21.15 6.97 9.25
CA SER A 200 -20.45 7.20 10.51
C SER A 200 -21.40 7.78 11.55
N THR A 201 -21.37 7.21 12.75
CA THR A 201 -22.23 7.61 13.88
C THR A 201 -21.78 8.88 14.61
N ASP A 202 -20.52 9.29 14.44
CA ASP A 202 -19.95 10.47 15.13
C ASP A 202 -20.68 11.76 14.71
N ASN A 203 -20.75 12.02 13.41
CA ASN A 203 -21.46 13.16 12.81
C ASN A 203 -22.70 12.75 12.00
N ALA A 204 -23.21 11.53 12.19
CA ALA A 204 -24.24 10.94 11.31
C ALA A 204 -23.90 11.14 9.81
N LEU A 205 -22.63 10.93 9.45
CA LEU A 205 -22.12 11.19 8.10
C LEU A 205 -22.55 10.06 7.17
N PHE A 206 -23.29 10.39 6.12
CA PHE A 206 -23.57 9.51 4.99
C PHE A 206 -22.58 9.83 3.87
N GLY A 207 -21.97 8.80 3.32
CA GLY A 207 -21.07 8.92 2.18
C GLY A 207 -21.45 7.93 1.09
N TRP A 208 -21.25 8.34 -0.15
CA TRP A 208 -21.32 7.50 -1.32
C TRP A 208 -20.06 7.69 -2.15
N ARG A 209 -19.50 6.60 -2.65
CA ARG A 209 -18.42 6.60 -3.63
C ARG A 209 -18.78 5.69 -4.78
N GLY A 210 -18.50 6.13 -6.00
CA GLY A 210 -18.70 5.34 -7.21
C GLY A 210 -17.45 5.39 -8.06
N LEU A 211 -17.07 4.23 -8.60
CA LEU A 211 -16.03 4.11 -9.62
C LEU A 211 -16.59 3.33 -10.81
N TRP A 212 -16.37 3.84 -12.00
CA TRP A 212 -16.78 3.27 -13.27
C TRP A 212 -15.57 3.03 -14.16
N ASN A 213 -15.37 1.78 -14.57
CA ASN A 213 -14.32 1.40 -15.50
C ASN A 213 -14.86 1.39 -16.93
N PHE A 214 -14.26 2.21 -17.80
CA PHE A 214 -14.55 2.19 -19.22
C PHE A 214 -13.89 0.97 -19.88
N GLY A 215 -14.64 0.34 -20.78
CA GLY A 215 -14.22 -0.86 -21.49
C GLY A 215 -15.31 -1.93 -21.53
N PRO A 216 -15.02 -3.08 -22.16
CA PRO A 216 -15.96 -4.20 -22.22
C PRO A 216 -16.28 -4.70 -20.80
N ASP A 217 -17.52 -5.13 -20.58
CA ASP A 217 -17.94 -5.65 -19.28
C ASP A 217 -17.25 -7.01 -19.03
N PRO A 218 -16.49 -7.18 -17.93
CA PRO A 218 -15.83 -8.45 -17.63
C PRO A 218 -16.82 -9.62 -17.48
N ARG A 219 -18.10 -9.37 -17.23
CA ARG A 219 -19.13 -10.43 -17.08
C ARG A 219 -19.63 -10.99 -18.41
N SER A 220 -19.47 -10.24 -19.50
CA SER A 220 -19.97 -10.61 -20.84
C SER A 220 -18.83 -10.77 -21.84
N ALA A 221 -17.58 -10.90 -21.35
CA ALA A 221 -16.43 -11.06 -22.21
C ALA A 221 -16.45 -12.45 -22.85
N THR A 222 -16.74 -12.50 -24.15
CA THR A 222 -16.46 -13.67 -25.00
C THR A 222 -14.94 -13.90 -25.03
N ASP A 223 -14.50 -15.16 -24.96
CA ASP A 223 -13.09 -15.61 -24.91
C ASP A 223 -12.15 -15.08 -26.02
N THR A 224 -12.66 -14.28 -26.95
CA THR A 224 -11.93 -13.69 -28.08
C THR A 224 -11.54 -12.21 -27.87
N ALA A 225 -11.81 -11.62 -26.70
CA ALA A 225 -11.48 -10.22 -26.44
C ALA A 225 -9.96 -10.02 -26.33
N ALA A 226 -9.39 -9.25 -27.28
CA ALA A 226 -7.98 -8.86 -27.29
C ALA A 226 -7.53 -8.29 -25.92
N SER A 227 -6.30 -8.60 -25.54
CA SER A 227 -5.73 -8.16 -24.27
C SER A 227 -5.76 -6.65 -24.15
N ARG A 228 -6.38 -6.14 -23.07
CA ARG A 228 -6.60 -4.70 -22.89
C ARG A 228 -5.26 -4.00 -22.66
N LEU A 229 -4.99 -2.95 -23.41
CA LEU A 229 -3.73 -2.20 -23.34
C LEU A 229 -3.81 -1.02 -22.35
N SER A 230 -4.99 -0.45 -22.15
CA SER A 230 -5.21 0.65 -21.22
C SER A 230 -6.57 0.53 -20.52
N LEU A 231 -6.65 1.13 -19.33
CA LEU A 231 -7.85 1.22 -18.53
C LEU A 231 -8.08 2.69 -18.16
N LEU A 232 -9.23 3.22 -18.58
CA LEU A 232 -9.74 4.51 -18.14
C LEU A 232 -10.83 4.25 -17.09
N SER A 233 -10.71 4.85 -15.92
CA SER A 233 -11.69 4.80 -14.84
C SER A 233 -12.12 6.21 -14.48
N ALA A 234 -13.41 6.43 -14.26
CA ALA A 234 -13.96 7.67 -13.73
C ALA A 234 -14.75 7.38 -12.47
N GLY A 235 -14.68 8.25 -11.48
CA GLY A 235 -15.41 8.08 -10.24
C GLY A 235 -15.75 9.39 -9.56
N ALA A 236 -16.59 9.30 -8.56
CA ALA A 236 -17.01 10.43 -7.74
C ALA A 236 -17.27 9.96 -6.32
N GLU A 237 -17.13 10.87 -5.37
CA GLU A 237 -17.61 10.70 -4.01
C GLU A 237 -18.42 11.91 -3.56
N ALA A 238 -19.40 11.64 -2.70
CA ALA A 238 -20.25 12.64 -2.09
C ALA A 238 -20.47 12.26 -0.62
N TYR A 239 -20.33 13.24 0.26
CA TYR A 239 -20.55 13.11 1.70
C TYR A 239 -21.55 14.15 2.15
N TYR A 240 -22.43 13.74 3.05
CA TYR A 240 -23.43 14.61 3.66
C TYR A 240 -23.59 14.24 5.12
N SER A 241 -23.42 15.23 6.01
CA SER A 241 -23.75 15.10 7.43
C SER A 241 -24.92 16.03 7.76
N PRO A 242 -26.07 15.49 8.18
CA PRO A 242 -27.19 16.30 8.67
C PRO A 242 -26.84 17.07 9.95
N VAL A 243 -26.03 16.46 10.84
CA VAL A 243 -25.71 17.04 12.16
C VAL A 243 -24.82 18.27 12.02
N SER A 244 -23.79 18.21 11.16
CA SER A 244 -22.90 19.34 10.93
C SER A 244 -23.33 20.21 9.73
N SER A 245 -24.37 19.80 8.98
CA SER A 245 -24.79 20.45 7.73
C SER A 245 -23.66 20.64 6.71
N LEU A 246 -22.70 19.70 6.70
CA LEU A 246 -21.55 19.75 5.79
C LEU A 246 -21.78 18.82 4.61
N ILE A 247 -21.44 19.32 3.43
CA ILE A 247 -21.43 18.57 2.17
C ILE A 247 -19.99 18.54 1.66
N GLY A 248 -19.53 17.36 1.27
CA GLY A 248 -18.26 17.16 0.58
C GLY A 248 -18.51 16.46 -0.74
N MET A 249 -17.78 16.82 -1.79
CA MET A 249 -17.82 16.07 -3.05
C MET A 249 -16.49 16.16 -3.78
N SER A 250 -16.13 15.10 -4.48
CA SER A 250 -15.01 15.11 -5.41
C SER A 250 -15.26 14.19 -6.59
N THR A 251 -14.59 14.49 -7.70
CA THR A 251 -14.58 13.65 -8.90
C THR A 251 -13.15 13.26 -9.21
N GLY A 252 -12.97 12.06 -9.76
CA GLY A 252 -11.66 11.49 -10.03
C GLY A 252 -11.64 10.79 -11.38
N LEU A 253 -10.58 10.98 -12.16
CA LEU A 253 -10.28 10.23 -13.37
C LEU A 253 -8.94 9.52 -13.18
N ARG A 254 -8.86 8.27 -13.62
CA ARG A 254 -7.62 7.47 -13.61
C ARG A 254 -7.43 6.86 -14.98
N PHE A 255 -6.28 7.11 -15.58
CA PHE A 255 -5.81 6.41 -16.77
C PHE A 255 -4.60 5.57 -16.39
N SER A 256 -4.64 4.27 -16.68
CA SER A 256 -3.54 3.34 -16.35
C SER A 256 -3.25 2.42 -17.52
N THR A 257 -1.97 2.16 -17.79
CA THR A 257 -1.57 1.14 -18.76
C THR A 257 -1.56 -0.24 -18.10
N LEU A 258 -2.15 -1.21 -18.78
CA LEU A 258 -2.29 -2.57 -18.26
C LEU A 258 -1.04 -3.41 -18.57
N PRO A 259 -0.78 -4.50 -17.81
CA PRO A 259 0.41 -5.34 -18.01
C PRO A 259 0.60 -5.82 -19.45
N ALA A 260 -0.50 -6.12 -20.14
CA ALA A 260 -0.47 -6.55 -21.54
C ALA A 260 0.07 -5.50 -22.53
N ALA A 261 0.07 -4.21 -22.17
CA ALA A 261 0.68 -3.18 -23.01
C ALA A 261 2.20 -3.11 -22.89
N THR A 262 2.75 -3.72 -21.83
CA THR A 262 4.18 -3.74 -21.51
C THR A 262 4.84 -5.09 -21.76
N ASP A 263 4.06 -6.16 -21.93
CA ASP A 263 4.58 -7.48 -22.25
C ASP A 263 5.16 -7.50 -23.67
N VAL A 264 6.49 -7.49 -23.75
CA VAL A 264 7.21 -7.79 -25.00
C VAL A 264 7.11 -9.31 -25.19
N PRO A 265 6.50 -9.83 -26.27
CA PRO A 265 6.41 -11.27 -26.48
C PRO A 265 7.83 -11.87 -26.56
N ALA A 266 8.14 -12.81 -25.66
CA ALA A 266 9.43 -13.51 -25.58
C ALA A 266 9.69 -14.45 -26.78
N SER A 267 8.88 -14.41 -27.85
CA SER A 267 8.92 -15.34 -28.98
C SER A 267 9.63 -14.82 -30.23
N THR A 268 10.32 -13.67 -30.19
CA THR A 268 11.13 -13.19 -31.33
C THR A 268 12.50 -13.88 -31.50
N ALA A 269 12.76 -15.00 -30.81
CA ALA A 269 13.98 -15.78 -31.00
C ALA A 269 13.88 -16.90 -32.06
N THR A 270 12.70 -17.23 -32.58
CA THR A 270 12.58 -18.26 -33.63
C THR A 270 11.49 -17.88 -34.63
N GLY A 271 11.91 -17.60 -35.86
CA GLY A 271 11.06 -17.13 -36.92
C GLY A 271 9.96 -18.12 -37.33
N SER A 272 8.73 -17.64 -37.32
CA SER A 272 7.66 -18.04 -38.25
C SER A 272 6.51 -17.05 -38.08
N ALA A 273 6.24 -16.27 -39.12
CA ALA A 273 5.19 -15.27 -39.15
C ALA A 273 3.82 -15.92 -39.41
N THR A 274 2.89 -15.82 -38.45
CA THR A 274 1.44 -15.88 -38.68
C THR A 274 0.67 -15.19 -37.53
N ALA A 275 -0.07 -14.13 -37.90
CA ALA A 275 -1.23 -13.49 -37.24
C ALA A 275 -1.12 -12.87 -35.82
N ASN A 276 -1.38 -11.55 -35.76
CA ASN A 276 -1.64 -10.67 -34.60
C ASN A 276 -0.47 -10.38 -33.62
N GLN A 277 0.58 -9.75 -34.13
CA GLN A 277 1.62 -9.11 -33.30
C GLN A 277 1.09 -7.80 -32.69
N SER A 278 0.76 -7.80 -31.40
CA SER A 278 0.58 -6.58 -30.61
C SER A 278 1.94 -5.92 -30.39
N THR A 279 2.23 -4.83 -31.10
CA THR A 279 3.38 -4.00 -30.79
C THR A 279 3.16 -3.31 -29.43
N PRO A 280 4.16 -3.29 -28.52
CA PRO A 280 3.98 -2.63 -27.23
C PRO A 280 3.80 -1.13 -27.44
N ILE A 281 2.64 -0.60 -27.04
CA ILE A 281 2.30 0.84 -27.17
C ILE A 281 3.16 1.68 -26.21
N SER A 282 3.66 1.09 -25.12
CA SER A 282 4.48 1.79 -24.14
C SER A 282 5.55 0.88 -23.55
N THR A 283 6.77 1.40 -23.45
CA THR A 283 7.93 0.68 -22.88
C THR A 283 7.88 0.57 -21.36
N PHE A 284 7.06 1.37 -20.68
CA PHE A 284 6.95 1.37 -19.22
C PHE A 284 5.51 1.61 -18.75
N PRO A 285 5.05 0.95 -17.67
CA PRO A 285 3.71 1.19 -17.18
C PRO A 285 3.62 2.54 -16.44
N TYR A 286 2.52 3.24 -16.66
CA TYR A 286 2.24 4.53 -16.03
C TYR A 286 0.77 4.67 -15.65
N THR A 287 0.51 5.55 -14.71
CA THR A 287 -0.79 5.85 -14.15
C THR A 287 -0.92 7.35 -13.98
N LEU A 288 -1.85 7.95 -14.70
CA LEU A 288 -2.25 9.33 -14.59
C LEU A 288 -3.55 9.40 -13.79
N THR A 289 -3.61 10.26 -12.78
CA THR A 289 -4.84 10.52 -12.02
C THR A 289 -5.12 12.01 -11.99
N LEU A 290 -6.40 12.36 -12.08
CA LEU A 290 -6.89 13.73 -11.96
C LEU A 290 -8.02 13.73 -10.94
N THR A 291 -7.87 14.46 -9.85
CA THR A 291 -8.89 14.60 -8.81
C THR A 291 -9.31 16.06 -8.70
N LEU A 292 -10.62 16.31 -8.67
CA LEU A 292 -11.22 17.63 -8.57
C LEU A 292 -12.16 17.68 -7.37
N THR A 293 -11.99 18.68 -6.52
CA THR A 293 -12.90 19.00 -5.42
C THR A 293 -13.64 20.29 -5.75
N PRO A 294 -14.81 20.24 -6.40
CA PRO A 294 -15.46 21.44 -6.92
C PRO A 294 -15.85 22.44 -5.82
N LEU A 295 -16.14 21.97 -4.60
CA LEU A 295 -16.51 22.84 -3.47
C LEU A 295 -15.35 23.68 -2.95
N THR A 296 -14.15 23.10 -2.89
CA THR A 296 -12.93 23.78 -2.41
C THR A 296 -12.08 24.35 -3.53
N GLY A 297 -12.42 24.07 -4.79
CA GLY A 297 -11.67 24.52 -5.96
C GLY A 297 -10.30 23.86 -6.11
N SER A 298 -10.01 22.76 -5.42
CA SER A 298 -8.71 22.08 -5.53
C SER A 298 -8.71 21.05 -6.65
N LEU A 299 -7.71 21.15 -7.51
CA LEU A 299 -7.41 20.27 -8.62
C LEU A 299 -6.06 19.60 -8.33
N SER A 300 -5.98 18.28 -8.36
CA SER A 300 -4.72 17.57 -8.17
C SER A 300 -4.51 16.57 -9.29
N THR A 301 -3.40 16.73 -10.02
CA THR A 301 -2.97 15.83 -11.09
C THR A 301 -1.78 15.05 -10.60
N THR A 302 -1.81 13.72 -10.71
CA THR A 302 -0.66 12.87 -10.38
C THR A 302 -0.26 12.02 -11.57
N TYR A 303 1.05 11.97 -11.81
CA TYR A 303 1.67 11.13 -12.81
C TYR A 303 2.65 10.17 -12.13
N SER A 304 2.35 8.88 -12.16
CA SER A 304 3.19 7.82 -11.60
C SER A 304 3.63 6.87 -12.69
N LEU A 305 4.91 6.54 -12.75
CA LEU A 305 5.46 5.62 -13.74
C LEU A 305 6.45 4.66 -13.11
N ARG A 306 6.59 3.48 -13.72
CA ARG A 306 7.57 2.47 -13.32
C ARG A 306 8.61 2.32 -14.43
N ALA A 307 9.68 3.10 -14.35
CA ALA A 307 10.72 3.11 -15.38
C ALA A 307 11.56 1.80 -15.41
N SER A 308 11.64 1.08 -14.30
CA SER A 308 12.33 -0.23 -14.22
C SER A 308 11.60 -1.15 -13.23
N PRO A 309 11.78 -2.48 -13.31
CA PRO A 309 11.24 -3.41 -12.31
C PRO A 309 11.55 -3.01 -10.86
N ASN A 310 12.66 -2.29 -10.67
CA ASN A 310 13.17 -1.85 -9.38
C ASN A 310 13.13 -0.33 -9.16
N LEU A 311 12.60 0.46 -10.10
CA LEU A 311 12.59 1.91 -9.93
C LEU A 311 11.30 2.52 -10.46
N ALA A 312 10.65 3.29 -9.58
CA ALA A 312 9.39 3.97 -9.84
C ALA A 312 9.50 5.45 -9.47
N PHE A 313 8.77 6.28 -10.21
CA PHE A 313 8.70 7.72 -10.02
C PHE A 313 7.24 8.15 -9.89
N SER A 314 7.01 9.19 -9.10
CA SER A 314 5.71 9.84 -9.00
C SER A 314 5.88 11.35 -8.90
N SER A 315 5.00 12.09 -9.54
CA SER A 315 4.93 13.54 -9.47
C SER A 315 3.47 13.97 -9.30
N ARG A 316 3.18 14.73 -8.26
CA ARG A 316 1.87 15.30 -7.95
C ARG A 316 1.93 16.81 -8.08
N PHE A 317 1.02 17.34 -8.88
CA PHE A 317 0.79 18.77 -9.04
C PHE A 317 -0.60 19.10 -8.49
N GLY A 318 -0.65 19.82 -7.38
CA GLY A 318 -1.85 20.40 -6.81
C GLY A 318 -2.00 21.85 -7.24
N PHE A 319 -3.22 22.25 -7.57
CA PHE A 319 -3.57 23.62 -7.90
C PHE A 319 -4.91 23.96 -7.25
N ASN A 320 -4.99 25.11 -6.59
CA ASN A 320 -6.24 25.63 -6.06
C ASN A 320 -6.72 26.80 -6.92
N VAL A 321 -7.89 26.63 -7.54
CA VAL A 321 -8.49 27.61 -8.47
C VAL A 321 -8.89 28.90 -7.75
N TYR A 322 -9.24 28.84 -6.46
CA TYR A 322 -9.66 30.02 -5.70
C TYR A 322 -8.49 30.83 -5.14
N SER A 323 -7.44 30.17 -4.67
CA SER A 323 -6.25 30.86 -4.12
C SER A 323 -5.12 31.04 -5.14
N TRP A 324 -5.21 30.43 -6.33
CA TRP A 324 -4.12 30.36 -7.32
C TRP A 324 -2.83 29.77 -6.76
N GLU A 325 -2.94 29.00 -5.69
CA GLU A 325 -1.81 28.33 -5.05
C GLU A 325 -1.50 27.04 -5.82
N SER A 326 -0.22 26.84 -6.10
CA SER A 326 0.29 25.60 -6.71
C SER A 326 1.21 24.89 -5.73
N GLU A 327 1.07 23.58 -5.66
CA GLU A 327 1.91 22.68 -4.87
C GLU A 327 2.49 21.62 -5.81
N MET A 328 3.80 21.44 -5.79
CA MET A 328 4.46 20.37 -6.56
C MET A 328 5.24 19.45 -5.62
N VAL A 329 4.94 18.15 -5.70
CA VAL A 329 5.64 17.11 -4.94
C VAL A 329 6.13 16.04 -5.89
N ALA A 330 7.42 15.74 -5.84
CA ALA A 330 8.02 14.64 -6.58
C ALA A 330 8.51 13.56 -5.62
N GLY A 331 8.52 12.32 -6.06
CA GLY A 331 9.09 11.22 -5.30
C GLY A 331 9.57 10.08 -6.17
N CYS A 332 10.47 9.28 -5.62
CA CYS A 332 11.00 8.10 -6.27
C CYS A 332 11.10 6.94 -5.26
N GLU A 333 10.95 5.74 -5.79
CA GLU A 333 11.14 4.49 -5.08
C GLU A 333 12.19 3.68 -5.83
N LEU A 334 13.24 3.28 -5.12
CA LEU A 334 14.36 2.50 -5.64
C LEU A 334 14.50 1.22 -4.82
N TRP A 335 14.33 0.09 -5.49
CA TRP A 335 14.59 -1.24 -4.99
C TRP A 335 16.04 -1.61 -5.28
N ARG A 336 16.77 -1.93 -4.22
CA ARG A 336 18.14 -2.42 -4.31
C ARG A 336 18.17 -3.85 -3.81
N LYS A 337 18.49 -4.76 -4.71
CA LYS A 337 18.94 -6.11 -4.35
C LYS A 337 20.31 -5.98 -3.69
N SER A 338 20.50 -6.54 -2.51
CA SER A 338 21.84 -6.61 -1.94
C SER A 338 22.70 -7.47 -2.85
N ARG A 339 23.74 -6.86 -3.42
CA ARG A 339 24.76 -7.63 -4.10
C ARG A 339 25.47 -8.41 -3.00
N LYS A 340 25.25 -9.73 -2.93
CA LYS A 340 26.15 -10.63 -2.19
C LYS A 340 27.54 -10.18 -2.60
N GLN A 341 28.37 -9.80 -1.63
CA GLN A 341 29.76 -9.43 -1.87
C GLN A 341 30.31 -10.53 -2.77
N ASP A 342 30.54 -10.21 -4.05
CA ASP A 342 31.11 -11.16 -5.00
C ASP A 342 32.42 -11.55 -4.33
N ASP A 343 32.45 -12.74 -3.74
CA ASP A 343 33.68 -13.39 -3.37
C ASP A 343 34.51 -13.27 -4.65
N GLY A 344 35.62 -12.54 -4.62
CA GLY A 344 36.50 -12.30 -5.75
C GLY A 344 37.15 -13.56 -6.32
N LEU A 345 36.54 -14.72 -6.05
CA LEU A 345 36.85 -16.09 -6.40
C LEU A 345 35.75 -16.73 -7.26
N GLU A 346 34.57 -16.11 -7.47
CA GLU A 346 33.53 -16.61 -8.40
C GLU A 346 34.08 -16.75 -9.84
N TRP A 347 34.88 -15.77 -10.28
CA TRP A 347 35.58 -15.86 -11.57
C TRP A 347 36.63 -16.98 -11.59
N ALA A 348 37.30 -17.23 -10.46
CA ALA A 348 38.32 -18.28 -10.32
C ALA A 348 37.69 -19.68 -10.29
N ARG A 349 36.56 -19.85 -9.59
CA ARG A 349 35.76 -21.09 -9.59
C ARG A 349 35.18 -21.39 -10.97
N ARG A 350 34.73 -20.36 -11.70
CA ARG A 350 34.28 -20.49 -13.09
C ARG A 350 35.42 -20.93 -14.02
N LYS A 351 36.65 -20.46 -13.78
CA LYS A 351 37.85 -20.86 -14.53
C LYS A 351 38.33 -22.27 -14.19
N MET A 352 38.19 -22.71 -12.93
CA MET A 352 38.52 -24.08 -12.51
C MET A 352 37.48 -25.11 -12.96
N ARG A 353 36.20 -24.73 -13.13
CA ARG A 353 35.18 -25.62 -13.75
C ARG A 353 35.38 -25.84 -15.24
N ALA A 354 36.26 -25.08 -15.90
CA ALA A 354 36.59 -25.31 -17.30
C ALA A 354 37.53 -26.52 -17.51
N SER A 355 37.98 -27.19 -16.43
CA SER A 355 38.95 -28.29 -16.51
C SER A 355 38.47 -29.65 -15.96
N GLU A 356 37.16 -29.88 -15.79
CA GLU A 356 36.66 -31.23 -15.50
C GLU A 356 35.53 -31.68 -16.45
N PRO A 357 35.57 -32.93 -16.95
CA PRO A 357 34.51 -33.45 -17.79
C PRO A 357 33.32 -33.97 -16.96
N LEU A 358 32.13 -33.51 -17.34
CA LEU A 358 30.82 -34.17 -17.21
C LEU A 358 30.52 -34.92 -15.90
N SER A 359 29.87 -34.22 -14.95
CA SER A 359 29.00 -34.84 -13.95
C SER A 359 27.57 -34.30 -14.07
N LEU A 360 26.61 -35.22 -14.00
CA LEU A 360 25.17 -35.08 -14.27
C LEU A 360 24.46 -33.91 -13.54
N PRO A 361 23.35 -33.38 -14.11
CA PRO A 361 22.62 -32.25 -13.54
C PRO A 361 21.88 -32.67 -12.26
N SER A 362 22.36 -32.20 -11.11
CA SER A 362 21.61 -32.25 -9.86
C SER A 362 20.47 -31.21 -9.90
N LEU A 363 19.26 -31.75 -10.06
CA LEU A 363 17.91 -31.33 -9.63
C LEU A 363 17.59 -29.86 -9.22
N PRO A 364 16.34 -29.39 -9.48
CA PRO A 364 15.89 -27.99 -9.39
C PRO A 364 15.78 -27.37 -7.98
N ALA A 365 16.30 -28.02 -6.93
CA ALA A 365 16.25 -27.51 -5.55
C ALA A 365 17.18 -26.30 -5.34
N GLU A 366 18.39 -26.32 -5.92
CA GLU A 366 19.35 -25.20 -5.76
C GLU A 366 18.88 -23.90 -6.42
N LEU A 367 18.06 -23.97 -7.47
CA LEU A 367 17.49 -22.78 -8.12
C LEU A 367 16.36 -22.16 -7.29
N LYS A 368 15.56 -23.00 -6.61
CA LYS A 368 14.54 -22.54 -5.65
C LYS A 368 15.18 -21.93 -4.41
N GLU A 369 16.17 -22.59 -3.82
CA GLU A 369 16.91 -22.06 -2.67
C GLU A 369 17.68 -20.77 -3.04
N ARG A 370 18.25 -20.67 -4.25
CA ARG A 370 18.84 -19.40 -4.73
C ARG A 370 17.80 -18.30 -4.94
N GLN A 371 16.62 -18.60 -5.49
CA GLN A 371 15.56 -17.61 -5.66
C GLN A 371 14.99 -17.13 -4.31
N GLU A 372 14.81 -18.05 -3.35
CA GLU A 372 14.36 -17.76 -1.99
C GLU A 372 15.42 -16.96 -1.19
N GLU A 373 16.71 -17.27 -1.35
CA GLU A 373 17.82 -16.49 -0.77
C GLU A 373 18.09 -15.15 -1.49
N GLU A 374 17.84 -15.05 -2.80
CA GLU A 374 18.03 -13.80 -3.57
C GLU A 374 16.89 -12.81 -3.34
N GLU A 375 15.66 -13.27 -3.08
CA GLU A 375 14.59 -12.45 -2.48
C GLU A 375 14.90 -12.09 -1.02
N ALA A 376 15.88 -12.75 -0.37
CA ALA A 376 16.12 -12.57 1.05
C ALA A 376 16.78 -11.24 1.43
N THR A 377 17.34 -10.50 0.46
CA THR A 377 18.15 -9.29 0.71
C THR A 377 17.70 -8.07 -0.10
N ASP A 378 16.39 -7.90 -0.25
CA ASP A 378 15.82 -6.69 -0.84
C ASP A 378 15.82 -5.53 0.17
N SER A 379 16.19 -4.35 -0.31
CA SER A 379 16.06 -3.08 0.39
C SER A 379 15.37 -2.05 -0.50
N VAL A 380 14.63 -1.13 0.10
CA VAL A 380 13.85 -0.09 -0.56
C VAL A 380 14.32 1.25 -0.06
N LEU A 381 14.54 2.17 -0.97
CA LEU A 381 14.79 3.56 -0.69
C LEU A 381 13.66 4.38 -1.32
N LYS A 382 12.91 5.11 -0.49
CA LYS A 382 11.91 6.08 -0.94
C LYS A 382 12.39 7.48 -0.66
N ILE A 383 12.27 8.35 -1.64
CA ILE A 383 12.66 9.75 -1.54
C ILE A 383 11.46 10.58 -1.97
N ARG A 384 11.15 11.61 -1.20
CA ARG A 384 10.15 12.63 -1.53
C ARG A 384 10.81 14.00 -1.46
N VAL A 385 10.55 14.83 -2.44
CA VAL A 385 10.97 16.23 -2.49
C VAL A 385 9.73 17.09 -2.72
N ASP A 386 9.56 18.08 -1.85
CA ASP A 386 8.50 19.06 -1.92
C ASP A 386 8.99 20.38 -2.56
N GLN A 387 8.07 21.22 -3.02
CA GLN A 387 8.36 22.54 -3.61
C GLN A 387 9.13 23.46 -2.66
N SER A 388 8.92 23.28 -1.35
CA SER A 388 9.62 23.98 -0.28
C SER A 388 11.03 23.43 0.02
N TRP A 389 11.58 22.57 -0.84
CA TRP A 389 12.86 21.86 -0.66
C TRP A 389 12.91 20.98 0.60
N ASN A 390 11.75 20.61 1.15
CA ASN A 390 11.67 19.58 2.18
C ASN A 390 11.90 18.21 1.52
N VAL A 391 12.93 17.50 1.98
CA VAL A 391 13.29 16.17 1.50
C VAL A 391 13.00 15.15 2.59
N ARG A 392 12.21 14.12 2.27
CA ARG A 392 12.03 12.96 3.15
C ARG A 392 12.67 11.76 2.51
N VAL A 393 13.42 11.01 3.29
CA VAL A 393 14.07 9.77 2.87
C VAL A 393 13.63 8.66 3.81
N LEU A 394 13.20 7.54 3.25
CA LEU A 394 12.82 6.34 3.99
C LEU A 394 13.58 5.15 3.41
N TRP A 395 14.35 4.48 4.26
CA TRP A 395 15.00 3.22 3.93
C TRP A 395 14.28 2.08 4.65
N GLU A 396 13.87 1.06 3.90
CA GLU A 396 13.28 -0.16 4.46
C GLU A 396 14.13 -1.34 4.00
N GLY A 397 14.50 -2.24 4.90
CA GLY A 397 15.37 -3.35 4.55
C GLY A 397 15.29 -4.48 5.54
N ARG A 398 15.69 -5.66 5.09
CA ARG A 398 15.82 -6.83 5.96
C ARG A 398 17.23 -6.94 6.55
N VAL A 399 17.30 -7.16 7.86
CA VAL A 399 18.53 -7.44 8.60
C VAL A 399 18.32 -8.75 9.37
N LYS A 400 18.84 -9.87 8.83
CA LYS A 400 18.59 -11.23 9.36
C LYS A 400 17.08 -11.53 9.43
N GLU A 401 16.54 -11.71 10.65
CA GLU A 401 15.11 -11.94 10.90
C GLU A 401 14.37 -10.65 11.30
N LEU A 402 15.00 -9.48 11.16
CA LEU A 402 14.39 -8.20 11.49
C LEU A 402 14.09 -7.42 10.22
N LEU A 403 12.92 -6.80 10.18
CA LEU A 403 12.55 -5.83 9.16
C LEU A 403 12.74 -4.45 9.76
N VAL A 404 13.63 -3.65 9.17
CA VAL A 404 14.02 -2.35 9.69
C VAL A 404 13.53 -1.27 8.73
N SER A 405 12.92 -0.22 9.28
CA SER A 405 12.53 0.98 8.55
C SER A 405 13.16 2.19 9.23
N ALA A 406 14.03 2.89 8.52
CA ALA A 406 14.72 4.08 9.00
C ALA A 406 14.29 5.29 8.18
N GLY A 407 13.81 6.34 8.84
CA GLY A 407 13.29 7.54 8.20
C GLY A 407 14.06 8.78 8.61
N VAL A 408 14.27 9.69 7.66
CA VAL A 408 14.88 10.99 7.88
C VAL A 408 14.06 12.06 7.15
N GLY A 409 13.69 13.11 7.88
CA GLY A 409 13.17 14.36 7.31
C GLY A 409 14.24 15.44 7.33
N LEU A 410 14.56 15.99 6.16
CA LEU A 410 15.42 17.15 5.98
C LEU A 410 14.59 18.31 5.45
N GLY A 411 14.84 19.51 5.94
CA GLY A 411 14.13 20.69 5.46
C GLY A 411 14.87 21.96 5.83
N PRO A 412 14.82 22.99 4.98
CA PRO A 412 15.38 24.28 5.34
C PRO A 412 14.54 24.91 6.44
N SER A 413 14.99 24.80 7.69
CA SER A 413 14.65 25.80 8.70
C SER A 413 15.44 27.06 8.35
N SER A 414 14.76 28.00 7.68
CA SER A 414 15.23 29.36 7.38
C SER A 414 16.33 29.49 6.32
N PHE A 415 15.97 29.42 5.03
CA PHE A 415 16.61 30.32 4.06
C PHE A 415 15.95 31.70 4.21
N SER A 416 16.25 32.42 5.29
CA SER A 416 15.99 33.86 5.28
C SER A 416 17.12 34.51 4.50
N SER A 417 16.94 34.58 3.18
CA SER A 417 17.62 35.56 2.34
C SER A 417 17.04 36.93 2.66
N SER A 418 17.71 37.69 3.53
CA SER A 418 17.57 39.15 3.57
C SER A 418 18.88 39.80 4.01
N SER A 419 19.88 39.67 3.14
CA SER A 419 20.92 40.70 3.05
C SER A 419 20.29 41.95 2.43
N TRP A 420 20.42 43.06 3.17
CA TRP A 420 20.15 44.47 2.83
C TRP A 420 18.80 45.06 3.28
N ALA A 421 18.75 45.63 4.50
CA ALA A 421 18.73 47.10 4.67
C ALA A 421 18.64 47.54 6.15
N ALA A 422 19.53 48.48 6.50
CA ALA A 422 19.46 49.52 7.52
C ALA A 422 19.47 49.14 9.02
N ALA A 423 20.53 49.64 9.66
CA ALA A 423 20.79 49.67 11.09
C ALA A 423 19.76 50.51 11.88
N THR A 424 19.48 50.11 13.12
CA THR A 424 19.48 50.98 14.31
C THR A 424 19.46 50.14 15.59
N ALA A 425 20.11 50.67 16.62
CA ALA A 425 20.63 49.98 17.79
C ALA A 425 19.58 49.58 18.84
N GLY A 426 19.86 48.51 19.59
CA GLY A 426 19.13 48.12 20.80
C GLY A 426 19.74 46.86 21.44
N SER A 427 20.61 47.08 22.42
CA SER A 427 21.36 46.10 23.21
C SER A 427 20.51 45.04 23.93
N GLY A 428 20.95 43.79 23.91
CA GLY A 428 20.40 42.72 24.76
C GLY A 428 20.95 41.33 24.42
N GLN A 429 22.20 41.08 24.80
CA GLN A 429 22.93 39.84 24.55
C GLN A 429 22.47 38.74 25.52
N SER A 430 21.84 37.67 25.01
CA SER A 430 22.00 36.32 25.57
C SER A 430 22.17 35.33 24.41
N SER A 431 23.41 34.95 24.21
CA SER A 431 23.91 34.08 23.15
C SER A 431 23.70 32.62 23.54
N GLY A 432 22.74 31.96 22.92
CA GLY A 432 22.64 30.51 22.80
C GLY A 432 22.59 30.14 21.32
N GLY A 433 23.75 30.12 20.66
CA GLY A 433 23.87 29.74 19.25
C GLY A 433 23.56 28.26 19.07
N GLY A 434 22.30 27.93 18.79
CA GLY A 434 21.93 26.63 18.24
C GLY A 434 22.33 26.58 16.77
N VAL A 435 23.20 25.63 16.41
CA VAL A 435 23.48 25.28 15.01
C VAL A 435 22.14 25.09 14.27
N PRO A 436 21.92 25.66 13.08
CA PRO A 436 20.68 25.41 12.34
C PRO A 436 20.62 23.91 12.02
N SER A 437 19.78 23.18 12.75
CA SER A 437 19.62 21.75 12.53
C SER A 437 18.76 21.55 11.29
N TYR A 438 19.40 21.13 10.19
CA TYR A 438 18.73 20.70 8.96
C TYR A 438 17.86 19.45 9.13
N TRP A 439 17.97 18.79 10.29
CA TRP A 439 17.28 17.56 10.64
C TRP A 439 15.95 17.88 11.31
N ARG A 440 14.84 17.48 10.68
CA ARG A 440 13.48 17.70 11.19
C ARG A 440 12.94 16.49 11.97
N GLY A 441 13.50 15.31 11.73
CA GLY A 441 13.18 14.09 12.48
C GLY A 441 13.97 12.90 11.96
N VAL A 442 14.49 12.06 12.87
CA VAL A 442 15.18 10.81 12.58
C VAL A 442 14.55 9.73 13.46
N GLY A 443 14.07 8.66 12.85
CA GLY A 443 13.50 7.54 13.59
C GLY A 443 13.75 6.21 12.92
N VAL A 444 13.57 5.16 13.71
CA VAL A 444 13.81 3.78 13.31
C VAL A 444 12.68 2.94 13.86
N SER A 445 11.98 2.20 13.01
CA SER A 445 11.10 1.13 13.44
C SER A 445 11.69 -0.23 13.10
N VAL A 446 11.57 -1.16 14.05
CA VAL A 446 12.01 -2.54 13.90
C VAL A 446 10.79 -3.44 14.04
N LEU A 447 10.59 -4.32 13.07
CA LEU A 447 9.52 -5.31 13.08
C LEU A 447 10.12 -6.71 13.11
N TYR A 448 9.68 -7.50 14.07
CA TYR A 448 9.96 -8.92 14.18
C TYR A 448 8.64 -9.68 14.14
N SER A 449 8.59 -10.71 13.29
CA SER A 449 7.42 -11.55 13.14
C SER A 449 7.82 -13.02 13.12
N SER A 450 7.15 -13.84 13.93
CA SER A 450 7.31 -15.30 13.97
C SER A 450 6.17 -16.00 13.24
#